data_AF-A0A3P7K6D2-F1
#
_entry.id   AF-A0A3P7K6D2-F1
#
_cell.length_a   1.000
_cell.length_b   1.000
_cell.length_c   1.000
_cell.angle_alpha   90.00
_cell.angle_beta   90.00
_cell.angle_gamma   90.00
#
_symmetry.space_group_name_H-M   'P 1'
#
loop_
_entity.id
_entity.type
_entity.pdbx_description
1 polymer ?
#
loop_
_entity_poly.entity_id
_entity_poly.type
_entity_poly.pdbx_seq_one_letter_code
_entity_poly.pdbx_strand_id
1 'polypeptide(L)'
;MDWYPFTDEEKEVLLNSWKHLEPLKQSIGCDIYEMIFNQCPEVRKLFPKMKFVHSKPDKKSCEFAFQALRFVQVIEGAVMSLDN
;
A
#
# COMPACT_ATOMS: atom_id res chain seq x y z
N MET A 1 -10.38 -8.96 21.61
CA MET A 1 -10.29 -9.54 20.26
C MET A 1 -8.98 -10.27 20.23
N ASP A 2 -9.01 -11.58 20.09
CA ASP A 2 -7.79 -12.35 19.86
C ASP A 2 -7.47 -12.25 18.37
N TRP A 3 -6.30 -11.72 18.07
CA TRP A 3 -5.80 -11.64 16.70
C TRP A 3 -5.57 -13.05 16.17
N TYR A 4 -5.80 -13.26 14.87
CA TYR A 4 -5.49 -14.54 14.23
C TYR A 4 -3.97 -14.78 14.28
N PRO A 5 -3.50 -15.81 15.01
CA PRO A 5 -2.08 -16.14 15.02
C PRO A 5 -1.76 -16.92 13.74
N PHE A 6 -0.96 -16.32 12.85
CA PHE A 6 -0.50 -17.01 11.64
C PHE A 6 0.32 -18.25 12.01
N THR A 7 0.10 -19.37 11.31
CA THR A 7 0.99 -20.53 11.40
C THR A 7 2.33 -20.22 10.74
N ASP A 8 3.36 -21.02 11.02
CA ASP A 8 4.68 -20.83 10.42
C ASP A 8 4.62 -20.95 8.89
N GLU A 9 3.78 -21.84 8.35
CA GLU A 9 3.56 -21.97 6.91
C GLU A 9 2.92 -20.71 6.31
N GLU A 10 1.93 -20.12 7.00
CA GLU A 10 1.28 -18.89 6.53
C GLU A 10 2.24 -17.70 6.53
N LYS A 11 3.07 -17.59 7.57
CA LYS A 11 4.13 -16.57 7.64
C LYS A 11 5.13 -16.73 6.51
N GLU A 12 5.57 -17.96 6.23
CA GLU A 12 6.49 -18.25 5.12
C GLU A 12 5.87 -17.82 3.77
N VAL A 13 4.59 -18.13 3.55
CA VAL A 13 3.86 -17.71 2.34
C VAL A 13 3.81 -16.18 2.23
N LEU A 14 3.53 -15.47 3.32
CA LEU A 14 3.49 -14.01 3.35
C LEU A 14 4.87 -13.40 3.04
N LEU A 15 5.93 -13.88 3.69
CA LEU A 15 7.31 -13.43 3.46
C LEU A 15 7.76 -13.70 2.03
N ASN A 16 7.49 -14.90 1.50
CA ASN A 16 7.85 -15.25 0.13
C ASN A 16 7.05 -14.45 -0.90
N SER A 17 5.75 -14.23 -0.67
CA SER A 17 4.94 -13.35 -1.51
C SER A 17 5.49 -11.92 -1.52
N TRP A 18 5.89 -11.42 -0.35
CA TRP A 18 6.43 -10.07 -0.23
C TRP A 18 7.72 -9.85 -1.02
N LYS A 19 8.64 -10.84 -1.04
CA LYS A 19 9.87 -10.78 -1.85
C LYS A 19 9.59 -10.52 -3.34
N HIS A 20 8.48 -11.04 -3.87
CA HIS A 20 8.08 -10.80 -5.26
C HIS A 20 7.46 -9.42 -5.48
N LEU A 21 6.80 -8.87 -4.45
CA LEU A 21 6.19 -7.54 -4.49
C LEU A 21 7.20 -6.42 -4.20
N GLU A 22 8.30 -6.72 -3.51
CA GLU A 22 9.27 -5.74 -3.06
C GLU A 22 9.83 -4.83 -4.17
N PRO A 23 10.24 -5.36 -5.34
CA PRO A 23 10.71 -4.54 -6.46
C PRO A 23 9.63 -3.61 -7.03
N LEU A 24 8.35 -3.86 -6.73
CA LEU A 24 7.18 -3.20 -7.29
C LEU A 24 6.46 -2.29 -6.27
N LYS A 25 6.99 -2.11 -5.04
CA LYS A 25 6.31 -1.40 -3.93
C LYS A 25 5.71 -0.06 -4.35
N GLN A 26 6.45 0.73 -5.13
CA GLN A 26 5.98 2.05 -5.56
C GLN A 26 4.81 1.95 -6.54
N SER A 27 4.88 1.08 -7.55
CA SER A 27 3.79 0.93 -8.52
C SER A 27 2.54 0.35 -7.86
N ILE A 28 2.70 -0.68 -7.02
CA ILE A 28 1.61 -1.29 -6.25
C ILE A 28 0.93 -0.26 -5.36
N GLY A 29 1.69 0.57 -4.65
CA GLY A 29 1.13 1.63 -3.82
C GLY A 29 0.29 2.60 -4.65
N CYS A 30 0.80 3.04 -5.79
CA CYS A 30 0.08 3.94 -6.70
C CYS A 30 -1.22 3.31 -7.23
N ASP A 31 -1.18 2.03 -7.59
CA ASP A 31 -2.33 1.29 -8.12
C ASP A 31 -3.40 1.04 -7.06
N ILE A 32 -3.00 0.73 -5.82
CA ILE A 32 -3.92 0.61 -4.67
C ILE A 32 -4.64 1.93 -4.41
N TYR A 33 -3.91 3.05 -4.38
CA TYR A 33 -4.54 4.36 -4.19
C TYR A 33 -5.47 4.74 -5.35
N GLU A 34 -5.09 4.44 -6.60
CA GLU A 34 -6.00 4.64 -7.74
C GLU A 34 -7.27 3.81 -7.60
N MET A 35 -7.16 2.53 -7.21
CA MET A 35 -8.31 1.68 -6.93
C MET A 35 -9.21 2.26 -5.82
N ILE A 36 -8.63 2.66 -4.69
CA ILE A 36 -9.36 3.27 -3.56
C ILE A 36 -10.09 4.53 -4.03
N PHE A 37 -9.43 5.43 -4.76
CA PHE A 37 -10.04 6.67 -5.22
C PHE A 37 -11.06 6.49 -6.34
N ASN A 38 -11.02 5.38 -7.07
CA ASN A 38 -12.03 5.00 -8.05
C ASN A 38 -13.27 4.40 -7.37
N GLN A 39 -13.09 3.56 -6.35
CA GLN A 39 -14.19 2.92 -5.61
C GLN A 39 -14.85 3.89 -4.63
N CYS A 40 -14.06 4.73 -3.97
CA CYS A 40 -14.48 5.66 -2.92
C CYS A 40 -13.93 7.08 -3.19
N PRO A 41 -14.50 7.82 -4.15
CA PRO A 41 -14.01 9.16 -4.51
C PRO A 41 -13.99 10.16 -3.35
N GLU A 42 -14.87 10.00 -2.37
CA GLU A 42 -14.96 10.83 -1.17
C GLU A 42 -13.71 10.72 -0.27
N VAL A 43 -12.95 9.62 -0.35
CA VAL A 43 -11.70 9.43 0.41
C VAL A 43 -10.63 10.42 -0.03
N ARG A 44 -10.70 10.95 -1.25
CA ARG A 44 -9.77 11.97 -1.77
C ARG A 44 -9.70 13.21 -0.87
N LYS A 45 -10.78 13.54 -0.15
CA LYS A 45 -10.82 14.68 0.79
C LYS A 45 -9.84 14.53 1.97
N LEU A 46 -9.42 13.30 2.29
CA LEU A 46 -8.43 13.02 3.34
C LEU A 46 -7.00 13.33 2.87
N PHE A 47 -6.81 13.55 1.56
CA PHE A 47 -5.50 13.81 0.95
C PHE A 47 -5.48 15.19 0.27
N PRO A 48 -5.67 16.30 1.01
CA PRO A 48 -5.82 17.64 0.43
C PRO A 48 -4.57 18.15 -0.29
N LYS A 49 -3.40 17.54 -0.05
CA LYS A 49 -2.13 17.87 -0.70
C LYS A 49 -1.86 17.06 -1.97
N MET A 50 -2.68 16.05 -2.29
CA MET A 50 -2.53 15.27 -3.51
C MET A 50 -3.13 16.01 -4.70
N LYS A 51 -2.40 16.04 -5.81
CA LYS A 51 -2.89 16.59 -7.08
C LYS A 51 -3.64 15.51 -7.86
N PHE A 52 -4.77 15.91 -8.41
CA PHE A 52 -5.58 15.07 -9.29
C PHE A 52 -5.69 15.75 -10.66
N VAL A 53 -5.44 15.00 -11.73
CA VAL A 53 -5.55 15.44 -13.12
C VAL A 53 -6.66 14.63 -13.77
N HIS A 54 -7.68 15.29 -14.32
CA HIS A 54 -8.87 14.63 -14.89
C HIS A 54 -9.49 13.58 -13.95
N SER A 55 -9.61 13.92 -12.66
CA SER A 55 -10.16 13.03 -11.63
C SER A 55 -9.37 11.73 -11.38
N LYS A 56 -8.14 11.62 -11.88
CA LYS A 56 -7.18 10.56 -11.56
C LYS A 56 -6.02 11.11 -10.73
N PRO A 57 -5.45 10.34 -9.80
CA PRO A 57 -4.26 10.76 -9.09
C PRO A 57 -3.12 11.02 -10.08
N ASP A 58 -2.43 12.15 -9.91
CA ASP A 58 -1.23 12.42 -10.70
C ASP A 58 -0.12 11.47 -10.22
N LYS A 59 0.02 10.31 -10.88
CA LYS A 59 1.05 9.32 -10.54
C LYS A 59 2.48 9.86 -10.71
N LYS A 60 2.67 10.98 -11.44
CA LYS A 60 3.96 11.66 -11.61
C LYS A 60 4.22 12.71 -10.53
N SER A 61 3.21 13.07 -9.73
CA SER A 61 3.42 13.93 -8.55
C SER A 61 4.28 13.19 -7.54
N CYS A 62 5.36 13.85 -7.12
CA CYS A 62 6.25 13.34 -6.08
C CYS A 62 5.49 13.06 -4.78
N GLU A 63 4.50 13.88 -4.44
CA GLU A 63 3.69 13.74 -3.22
C GLU A 63 2.83 12.48 -3.25
N PHE A 64 2.19 12.18 -4.38
CA PHE A 64 1.38 10.98 -4.54
C PHE A 64 2.24 9.72 -4.44
N ALA A 65 3.32 9.67 -5.23
CA ALA A 65 4.23 8.52 -5.24
C ALA A 65 4.89 8.29 -3.87
N PHE A 66 5.22 9.36 -3.14
CA PHE A 66 5.76 9.26 -1.80
C PHE A 66 4.74 8.70 -0.79
N GLN A 67 3.50 9.19 -0.81
CA GLN A 67 2.44 8.68 0.08
C GLN A 67 2.11 7.21 -0.22
N ALA A 68 2.02 6.85 -1.50
CA ALA A 68 1.84 5.46 -1.94
C ALA A 68 2.97 4.55 -1.48
N LEU A 69 4.23 4.98 -1.61
CA LEU A 69 5.38 4.23 -1.12
C LEU A 69 5.32 4.02 0.40
N ARG A 70 5.03 5.09 1.16
CA ARG A 70 4.92 5.02 2.62
C ARG A 70 3.86 4.04 3.10
N PHE A 71 2.72 4.00 2.40
CA PHE A 71 1.66 3.03 2.68
C PHE A 71 2.16 1.59 2.54
N VAL A 72 2.84 1.26 1.44
CA VAL A 72 3.37 -0.09 1.21
C VAL A 72 4.51 -0.44 2.18
N GLN A 73 5.32 0.54 2.58
CA GLN A 73 6.35 0.36 3.63
C GLN A 73 5.78 0.01 5.00
N VAL A 74 4.57 0.49 5.34
CA VAL A 74 3.90 0.08 6.58
C VAL A 74 3.48 -1.39 6.52
N ILE A 75 2.96 -1.83 5.37
CA ILE A 75 2.61 -3.24 5.15
C ILE A 75 3.87 -4.11 5.20
N GLU A 76 4.97 -3.67 4.59
CA GLU A 76 6.27 -4.33 4.71
C GLU A 76 6.68 -4.48 6.17
N GLY A 77 6.61 -3.40 6.95
CA GLY A 77 6.93 -3.44 8.36
C GLY A 77 6.13 -4.49 9.13
N ALA A 78 4.82 -4.60 8.83
CA ALA A 78 3.96 -5.61 9.44
C ALA A 78 4.32 -7.06 9.00
N VAL A 79 4.67 -7.26 7.73
CA VAL A 79 5.10 -8.58 7.22
C VAL A 79 6.44 -8.98 7.85
N MET A 80 7.39 -8.05 7.98
CA MET A 80 8.70 -8.31 8.59
C MET A 80 8.63 -8.46 10.12
N SER A 81 7.53 -8.07 10.75
CA SER A 81 7.32 -8.24 12.19
C SER A 81 6.55 -9.52 12.56
N LEU A 82 6.23 -10.40 11.61
CA LEU A 82 5.46 -11.62 11.90
C LEU A 82 6.16 -12.59 12.87
N ASP A 83 7.48 -12.44 13.05
CA ASP A 83 8.32 -13.26 13.93
C ASP A 83 8.96 -12.49 15.10
N ASN A 84 8.56 -11.22 15.31
CA ASN A 84 9.05 -10.38 16.42
C ASN A 84 8.05 -10.29 17.57
#